data_AF-A0A2T1HQ88-F1
#
_entry.id   AF-A0A2T1HQ88-F1
#
_cell.length_a   1.000
_cell.length_b   1.000
_cell.length_c   1.000
_cell.angle_alpha   90.00
_cell.angle_beta   90.00
_cell.angle_gamma   90.00
#
_symmetry.space_group_name_H-M   'P 1'
#
loop_
_entity.id
_entity.type
_entity.pdbx_description
1 polymer ?
#
loop_
_entity_poly.entity_id
_entity_poly.type
_entity_poly.pdbx_seq_one_letter_code
_entity_poly.pdbx_strand_id
1 'polypeptide(L)'
;MDAGATDTTDWTVQTEGDLLAVVDDYDELLGAMRERREALGLSQMDLDEATGWAMGYTGKLECDPRAQVAKVLGRQSLPLILAALGLRLAVIARPVPPITVTVAQRATNRRRELQERMQRNAGRLTHKQRRELATATVDKRWAKVRMLKGSSDE
;
A
#
# COMPACT_ATOMS: atom_id res chain seq x y z
N MET A 1 8.97 13.05 -34.69
CA MET A 1 9.29 12.99 -33.25
C MET A 1 8.45 11.85 -32.70
N ASP A 2 9.03 10.64 -32.73
CA ASP A 2 8.36 9.43 -32.25
C ASP A 2 8.28 9.46 -30.72
N ALA A 3 7.05 9.42 -30.21
CA ALA A 3 6.79 9.31 -28.79
C ALA A 3 7.05 7.86 -28.37
N GLY A 4 8.00 7.67 -27.48
CA GLY A 4 8.50 6.37 -27.04
C GLY A 4 7.38 5.41 -26.60
N ALA A 5 7.47 4.19 -27.11
CA ALA A 5 6.67 3.05 -26.72
C ALA A 5 6.69 2.91 -25.19
N THR A 6 5.51 2.91 -24.58
CA THR A 6 5.33 2.49 -23.20
C THR A 6 5.75 1.03 -23.08
N ASP A 7 6.80 0.80 -22.27
CA ASP A 7 7.24 -0.51 -21.83
C ASP A 7 6.07 -1.20 -21.11
N THR A 8 5.28 -1.92 -21.90
CA THR A 8 4.17 -2.73 -21.44
C THR A 8 4.82 -4.01 -20.99
N THR A 9 5.26 -4.03 -19.73
CA THR A 9 5.71 -5.28 -19.11
C THR A 9 4.61 -6.31 -19.34
N ASP A 10 4.93 -7.33 -20.09
CA ASP A 10 4.01 -8.42 -20.39
C ASP A 10 3.88 -9.26 -19.11
N TRP A 11 2.77 -9.07 -18.40
CA TRP A 11 2.43 -9.79 -17.17
C TRP A 11 1.71 -11.12 -17.46
N THR A 12 1.70 -11.62 -18.70
CA THR A 12 1.04 -12.88 -19.02
C THR A 12 1.80 -14.07 -18.43
N VAL A 13 1.35 -14.49 -17.24
CA VAL A 13 1.75 -15.77 -16.66
C VAL A 13 0.74 -16.83 -17.10
N GLN A 14 1.19 -17.83 -17.83
CA GLN A 14 0.41 -19.04 -18.10
C GLN A 14 0.38 -19.87 -16.81
N THR A 15 -0.79 -20.01 -16.19
CA THR A 15 -0.98 -20.85 -15.01
C THR A 15 -1.74 -22.11 -15.38
N GLU A 16 -1.15 -23.27 -15.14
CA GLU A 16 -1.87 -24.55 -15.16
C GLU A 16 -2.83 -24.62 -13.97
N GLY A 17 -4.09 -24.97 -14.24
CA GLY A 17 -5.15 -25.16 -13.25
C GLY A 17 -6.49 -24.55 -13.68
N ASP A 18 -7.58 -25.06 -13.11
CA ASP A 18 -8.92 -24.52 -13.32
C ASP A 18 -9.19 -23.34 -12.37
N LEU A 19 -9.91 -22.32 -12.86
CA LEU A 19 -10.37 -21.21 -12.03
C LEU A 19 -11.48 -21.69 -11.09
N LEU A 20 -11.18 -21.80 -9.80
CA LEU A 20 -12.17 -22.22 -8.80
C LEU A 20 -13.12 -21.09 -8.40
N ALA A 21 -12.59 -19.92 -8.04
CA ALA A 21 -13.36 -18.77 -7.58
C ALA A 21 -12.57 -17.47 -7.80
N VAL A 22 -13.30 -16.36 -7.94
CA VAL A 22 -12.76 -14.99 -7.86
C VAL A 22 -13.38 -14.34 -6.63
N VAL A 23 -12.54 -13.91 -5.71
CA VAL A 23 -12.95 -13.37 -4.40
C VAL A 23 -12.37 -11.98 -4.21
N ASP A 24 -13.12 -11.11 -3.52
CA ASP A 24 -12.77 -9.71 -3.27
C ASP A 24 -12.41 -9.40 -1.83
N ASP A 25 -12.79 -10.27 -0.90
CA ASP A 25 -12.48 -10.12 0.51
C ASP A 25 -12.04 -11.44 1.16
N TYR A 26 -11.71 -11.31 2.45
CA TYR A 26 -11.15 -12.41 3.23
C TYR A 26 -12.21 -13.48 3.58
N ASP A 27 -13.46 -13.09 3.76
CA ASP A 27 -14.54 -14.01 4.12
C ASP A 27 -14.92 -14.85 2.91
N GLU A 28 -14.98 -14.24 1.72
CA GLU A 28 -15.14 -14.93 0.45
C GLU A 28 -13.99 -15.90 0.17
N LEU A 29 -12.74 -15.50 0.46
CA LEU A 29 -11.57 -16.38 0.35
C LEU A 29 -11.70 -17.61 1.24
N LEU A 30 -12.07 -17.44 2.51
CA LEU A 30 -12.29 -18.55 3.44
C LEU A 30 -13.45 -19.45 2.97
N GLY A 31 -14.53 -18.86 2.46
CA GLY A 31 -15.65 -19.58 1.86
C GLY A 31 -15.19 -20.48 0.71
N ALA A 32 -14.44 -19.94 -0.25
CA ALA A 32 -13.91 -20.70 -1.38
C ALA A 32 -12.95 -21.83 -0.94
N MET A 33 -12.11 -21.59 0.08
CA MET A 33 -11.25 -22.64 0.65
C MET A 33 -12.06 -23.75 1.32
N ARG A 34 -13.13 -23.40 2.06
CA ARG A 34 -14.03 -24.35 2.69
C ARG A 34 -14.76 -25.21 1.65
N GLU A 35 -15.32 -24.58 0.62
CA GLU A 35 -15.98 -25.29 -0.49
C GLU A 35 -15.00 -26.24 -1.18
N ARG A 36 -13.75 -25.81 -1.38
CA ARG A 36 -12.71 -26.69 -1.93
C ARG A 36 -12.44 -27.90 -1.02
N ARG A 37 -12.29 -27.68 0.29
CA ARG A 37 -12.08 -28.75 1.27
C ARG A 37 -13.23 -29.76 1.22
N GLU A 38 -14.47 -29.28 1.20
CA GLU A 38 -15.67 -30.10 1.13
C GLU A 38 -15.75 -30.86 -0.21
N ALA A 39 -15.39 -30.23 -1.34
CA ALA A 39 -15.33 -30.88 -2.65
C ALA A 39 -14.27 -31.99 -2.75
N LEU A 40 -13.20 -31.89 -1.97
CA LEU A 40 -12.19 -32.95 -1.81
C LEU A 40 -12.62 -34.07 -0.85
N GLY A 41 -13.77 -33.92 -0.18
CA GLY A 41 -14.25 -34.87 0.82
C GLY A 41 -13.45 -34.85 2.12
N LEU A 42 -12.69 -33.78 2.38
CA LEU A 42 -11.85 -33.66 3.58
C LEU A 42 -12.66 -33.10 4.75
N SER A 43 -12.55 -33.72 5.92
CA SER A 43 -12.99 -33.11 7.17
C SER A 43 -12.03 -32.01 7.63
N GLN A 44 -12.43 -31.22 8.62
CA GLN A 44 -11.55 -30.23 9.24
C GLN A 44 -10.35 -30.89 9.93
N MET A 45 -10.53 -32.09 10.48
CA MET A 45 -9.45 -32.85 11.13
C MET A 45 -8.45 -33.39 10.11
N ASP A 46 -8.92 -33.86 8.95
CA ASP A 46 -8.04 -34.30 7.87
C ASP A 46 -7.17 -33.15 7.35
N LEU A 47 -7.74 -31.94 7.27
CA LEU A 47 -6.98 -30.75 6.88
C LEU A 47 -5.97 -30.33 7.96
N ASP A 48 -6.32 -30.40 9.24
CA ASP A 48 -5.38 -30.15 10.33
C ASP A 48 -4.20 -31.14 10.28
N GLU A 49 -4.48 -32.43 10.03
CA GLU A 49 -3.44 -33.46 9.87
C GLU A 49 -2.56 -33.19 8.64
N ALA A 50 -3.16 -32.90 7.48
CA ALA A 50 -2.43 -32.62 6.24
C ALA A 50 -1.53 -31.37 6.34
N THR A 51 -1.93 -30.39 7.14
CA THR A 51 -1.18 -29.14 7.34
C THR A 51 -0.20 -29.21 8.52
N GLY A 52 -0.25 -30.28 9.33
CA GLY A 52 0.52 -30.41 10.57
C GLY A 52 0.09 -29.44 11.67
N TRP A 53 -1.17 -28.98 11.64
CA TRP A 53 -1.72 -28.07 12.63
C TRP A 53 -2.23 -28.81 13.87
N ALA A 54 -2.39 -28.05 14.96
CA ALA A 54 -3.07 -28.55 16.14
C ALA A 54 -4.54 -28.83 15.81
N MET A 55 -5.09 -29.91 16.35
CA MET A 55 -6.48 -30.30 16.15
C MET A 55 -7.46 -29.18 16.50
N GLY A 56 -8.42 -28.93 15.60
CA GLY A 56 -9.40 -27.86 15.70
C GLY A 56 -8.88 -26.49 15.27
N TYR A 57 -7.70 -26.41 14.63
CA TYR A 57 -7.21 -25.14 14.09
C TYR A 57 -8.04 -24.70 12.87
N THR A 58 -8.32 -25.62 11.95
CA THR A 58 -9.20 -25.39 10.80
C THR A 58 -10.59 -24.94 11.24
N GLY A 59 -11.15 -25.57 12.27
CA GLY A 59 -12.46 -25.15 12.82
C GLY A 59 -12.47 -23.71 13.36
N LYS A 60 -11.32 -23.19 13.82
CA LYS A 60 -11.18 -21.78 14.24
C LYS A 60 -10.95 -20.83 13.06
N LEU A 61 -10.46 -21.32 11.93
CA LEU A 61 -10.35 -20.53 10.70
C LEU A 61 -11.70 -20.41 10.00
N GLU A 62 -12.48 -21.48 9.97
CA GLU A 62 -13.75 -21.55 9.24
C GLU A 62 -14.98 -21.11 10.05
N CYS A 63 -14.81 -20.77 11.32
CA CYS A 63 -15.91 -20.24 12.14
C CYS A 63 -16.21 -18.78 11.81
N ASP A 64 -17.35 -18.28 12.31
CA ASP A 64 -17.72 -16.87 12.18
C ASP A 64 -16.54 -15.96 12.59
N PRO A 65 -16.08 -15.03 11.75
CA PRO A 65 -14.99 -14.11 12.07
C PRO A 65 -15.23 -13.30 13.35
N ARG A 66 -16.49 -13.13 13.78
CA ARG A 66 -16.88 -12.45 15.02
C ARG A 66 -16.77 -13.32 16.25
N ALA A 67 -16.53 -14.62 16.09
CA ALA A 67 -16.34 -15.52 17.21
C ALA A 67 -15.04 -15.17 17.95
N GLN A 68 -15.08 -15.19 19.29
CA GLN A 68 -13.93 -14.88 20.14
C GLN A 68 -12.71 -15.80 19.89
N VAL A 69 -12.95 -16.98 19.33
CA VAL A 69 -11.94 -18.01 19.06
C VAL A 69 -11.46 -18.01 17.60
N ALA A 70 -11.99 -17.12 16.76
CA ALA A 70 -11.64 -17.07 15.34
C ALA A 70 -10.14 -16.83 15.13
N LYS A 71 -9.60 -17.48 14.11
CA LYS A 71 -8.21 -17.34 13.67
C LYS A 71 -8.16 -16.76 12.27
N VAL A 72 -7.08 -16.04 11.99
CA VAL A 72 -6.81 -15.44 10.68
C VAL A 72 -5.63 -16.16 10.05
N LEU A 73 -5.68 -16.36 8.73
CA LEU A 73 -4.58 -16.87 7.95
C LEU A 73 -3.41 -15.89 8.01
N GLY A 74 -2.31 -16.36 8.60
CA GLY A 74 -1.06 -15.63 8.69
C GLY A 74 -0.07 -16.09 7.64
N ARG A 75 1.11 -15.45 7.65
CA ARG A 75 2.22 -15.74 6.73
C ARG A 75 2.65 -17.22 6.72
N GLN A 76 2.51 -17.90 7.86
CA GLN A 76 2.89 -19.31 7.99
C GLN A 76 1.74 -20.26 7.62
N SER A 77 0.49 -19.92 7.96
CA SER A 77 -0.65 -20.82 7.72
C SER A 77 -1.17 -20.74 6.28
N LEU A 78 -1.14 -19.57 5.65
CA LEU A 78 -1.60 -19.38 4.27
C LEU A 78 -0.93 -20.32 3.25
N PRO A 79 0.41 -20.45 3.17
CA PRO A 79 1.02 -21.36 2.19
C PRO A 79 0.72 -22.84 2.47
N LEU A 80 0.56 -23.22 3.75
CA LEU A 80 0.28 -24.61 4.13
C LEU A 80 -1.13 -25.03 3.69
N ILE A 81 -2.13 -24.20 3.94
CA ILE A 81 -3.51 -24.51 3.53
C ILE A 81 -3.67 -24.49 2.02
N LEU A 82 -3.00 -23.55 1.32
CA LEU A 82 -3.00 -23.53 -0.14
C LEU A 82 -2.39 -24.82 -0.71
N ALA A 83 -1.26 -25.27 -0.17
CA ALA A 83 -0.65 -26.54 -0.58
C ALA A 83 -1.56 -27.75 -0.30
N ALA A 84 -2.14 -27.83 0.91
CA ALA A 84 -3.01 -28.94 1.30
C ALA A 84 -4.29 -29.03 0.46
N LEU A 85 -4.85 -27.90 0.03
CA LEU A 85 -6.06 -27.84 -0.81
C LEU A 85 -5.78 -27.86 -2.32
N GLY A 86 -4.50 -27.88 -2.71
CA GLY A 86 -4.08 -27.80 -4.11
C GLY A 86 -4.46 -26.47 -4.78
N LEU A 87 -4.41 -25.38 -4.03
CA LEU A 87 -4.77 -24.03 -4.47
C LEU A 87 -3.54 -23.17 -4.74
N ARG A 88 -3.72 -22.16 -5.58
CA ARG A 88 -2.76 -21.08 -5.83
C ARG A 88 -3.46 -19.75 -5.60
N LEU A 89 -2.71 -18.76 -5.12
CA LEU A 89 -3.19 -17.38 -4.99
C LEU A 89 -2.75 -16.58 -6.21
N ALA A 90 -3.69 -15.91 -6.88
CA ALA A 90 -3.42 -15.01 -7.99
C ALA A 90 -3.84 -13.59 -7.60
N VAL A 91 -3.08 -12.60 -8.09
CA VAL A 91 -3.42 -11.19 -7.94
C VAL A 91 -3.86 -10.66 -9.30
N ILE A 92 -5.10 -10.16 -9.37
CA ILE A 92 -5.71 -9.70 -10.61
C ILE A 92 -5.83 -8.18 -10.55
N ALA A 93 -5.20 -7.48 -11.49
CA ALA A 93 -5.34 -6.03 -11.60
C ALA A 93 -6.76 -5.68 -12.07
N ARG A 94 -7.49 -4.92 -11.25
CA ARG A 94 -8.78 -4.32 -11.63
C ARG A 94 -8.56 -2.91 -12.18
N PRO A 95 -9.41 -2.43 -13.12
CA PRO A 95 -9.39 -1.03 -13.51
C PRO A 95 -9.67 -0.18 -12.28
N VAL A 96 -8.64 0.48 -11.76
CA VAL A 96 -8.77 1.43 -10.66
C VAL A 96 -9.37 2.69 -11.28
N PRO A 97 -10.49 3.25 -10.76
CA PRO A 97 -10.91 4.58 -11.18
C PRO A 97 -9.72 5.52 -10.97
N PRO A 98 -9.47 6.48 -11.88
CA PRO A 98 -8.33 7.36 -11.73
C PRO A 98 -8.36 7.95 -10.34
N ILE A 99 -7.36 7.65 -9.51
CA ILE A 99 -7.18 8.29 -8.21
C ILE A 99 -6.70 9.72 -8.51
N THR A 100 -7.58 10.53 -9.09
CA THR A 100 -7.42 11.96 -9.28
C THR A 100 -7.76 12.68 -7.99
N VAL A 101 -7.01 12.35 -6.93
CA VAL A 101 -6.67 13.35 -5.92
C VAL A 101 -5.16 13.31 -5.79
N THR A 102 -4.51 13.69 -6.89
CA THR A 102 -3.09 13.52 -7.08
C THR A 102 -2.32 14.37 -6.05
N VAL A 103 -1.29 13.77 -5.46
CA VAL A 103 -0.24 14.52 -4.75
C VAL A 103 0.31 15.64 -5.66
N ALA A 104 0.30 15.44 -6.98
CA ALA A 104 0.61 16.46 -7.99
C ALA A 104 -0.41 17.62 -8.07
N GLN A 105 -1.72 17.36 -7.98
CA GLN A 105 -2.78 18.38 -7.91
C GLN A 105 -2.71 19.13 -6.58
N ARG A 106 -2.42 18.44 -5.48
CA ARG A 106 -2.17 19.09 -4.18
C ARG A 106 -0.94 19.99 -4.22
N ALA A 107 0.15 19.55 -4.86
CA ALA A 107 1.37 20.34 -5.01
C ALA A 107 1.17 21.57 -5.92
N THR A 108 0.45 21.41 -7.04
CA THR A 108 0.14 22.51 -7.96
C THR A 108 -0.84 23.52 -7.36
N ASN A 109 -1.89 23.07 -6.67
CA ASN A 109 -2.80 23.94 -5.93
C ASN A 109 -2.06 24.73 -4.84
N ARG A 110 -1.18 24.08 -4.06
CA ARG A 110 -0.37 24.74 -3.03
C ARG A 110 0.59 25.79 -3.61
N ARG A 111 1.18 25.51 -4.78
CA ARG A 111 2.06 26.47 -5.48
C ARG A 111 1.27 27.68 -5.98
N ARG A 112 0.07 27.46 -6.53
CA ARG A 112 -0.83 28.54 -6.98
C ARG A 112 -1.27 29.43 -5.81
N GLU A 113 -1.70 28.82 -4.71
CA GLU A 113 -2.09 29.56 -3.49
C GLU A 113 -0.94 30.38 -2.90
N LEU A 114 0.29 29.82 -2.89
CA LEU A 114 1.47 30.54 -2.42
C LEU A 114 1.76 31.75 -3.32
N GLN A 115 1.68 31.57 -4.64
CA GLN A 115 1.91 32.64 -5.61
C GLN A 115 0.86 33.75 -5.50
N GLU A 116 -0.42 33.40 -5.33
CA GLU A 116 -1.51 34.35 -5.08
C GLU A 116 -1.32 35.10 -3.74
N ARG A 117 -0.84 34.42 -2.69
CA ARG A 117 -0.49 35.08 -1.42
C ARG A 117 0.69 36.03 -1.58
N MET A 118 1.72 35.64 -2.35
CA MET A 118 2.87 36.49 -2.63
C MET A 118 2.48 37.73 -3.44
N GLN A 119 1.61 37.59 -4.45
CA GLN A 119 1.10 38.71 -5.24
C GLN A 119 0.27 39.68 -4.39
N ARG A 120 -0.63 39.17 -3.52
CA ARG A 120 -1.38 39.99 -2.56
C ARG A 120 -0.47 40.75 -1.59
N ASN A 121 0.67 40.17 -1.22
CA ASN A 121 1.62 40.79 -0.29
C ASN A 121 2.69 41.66 -0.98
N ALA A 122 2.93 41.51 -2.29
CA ALA A 122 3.96 42.24 -3.03
C ALA A 122 3.71 43.76 -3.06
N GLY A 123 2.44 44.18 -2.98
CA GLY A 123 2.06 45.59 -2.89
C GLY A 123 2.10 46.20 -1.48
N ARG A 124 2.30 45.39 -0.42
CA ARG A 124 2.25 45.86 0.98
C ARG A 124 3.59 46.29 1.56
N LEU A 125 4.71 45.82 0.99
CA LEU A 125 6.04 46.16 1.53
C LEU A 125 6.62 47.38 0.84
N THR A 126 6.84 48.42 1.65
CA THR A 126 7.57 49.62 1.25
C THR A 126 9.03 49.32 0.94
N HIS A 127 9.69 50.19 0.16
CA HIS A 127 11.11 50.02 -0.22
C HIS A 127 12.05 49.86 0.99
N LYS A 128 11.77 50.57 2.08
CA LYS A 128 12.51 50.46 3.36
C LYS A 128 12.40 49.06 3.97
N GLN A 129 11.18 48.51 4.03
CA GLN A 129 10.92 47.17 4.58
C GLN A 129 11.55 46.05 3.72
N ARG A 130 11.61 46.24 2.38
CA ARG A 130 12.30 45.29 1.48
C ARG A 130 13.81 45.26 1.74
N ARG A 131 14.42 46.42 1.99
CA ARG A 131 15.86 46.53 2.30
C ARG A 131 16.19 45.85 3.64
N GLU A 132 15.36 46.07 4.66
CA GLU A 132 15.52 45.46 5.99
C GLU A 132 15.41 43.93 5.96
N LEU A 133 14.44 43.38 5.21
CA LEU A 133 14.30 41.92 5.02
C LEU A 133 15.48 41.30 4.27
N ALA A 134 16.01 42.00 3.26
CA ALA A 134 17.18 41.53 2.52
C ALA A 134 18.42 41.42 3.43
N THR A 135 18.68 42.44 4.26
CA THR A 135 19.77 42.40 5.25
C THR A 135 19.56 41.30 6.30
N ALA A 136 18.34 41.16 6.85
CA ALA A 136 18.04 40.14 7.85
C ALA A 136 18.21 38.70 7.32
N THR A 137 17.99 38.49 6.01
CA THR A 137 18.17 37.18 5.38
C THR A 137 19.66 36.86 5.17
N VAL A 138 20.46 37.88 4.84
CA VAL A 138 21.93 37.76 4.75
C VAL A 138 22.53 37.44 6.12
N ASP A 139 22.10 38.13 7.18
CA ASP A 139 22.58 37.90 8.54
C ASP A 139 22.30 36.47 9.04
N LYS A 140 21.08 35.97 8.79
CA LYS A 140 20.70 34.58 9.11
C LYS A 140 21.52 33.56 8.31
N ARG A 141 21.83 33.85 7.05
CA ARG A 141 22.66 32.99 6.20
C ARG A 141 24.09 32.90 6.74
N TRP A 142 24.69 34.02 7.14
CA TRP A 142 26.02 34.04 7.74
C TRP A 142 26.06 33.41 9.14
N ALA A 143 25.03 33.59 9.96
CA ALA A 143 24.91 32.93 11.25
C ALA A 143 24.88 31.39 11.10
N LYS A 144 24.12 30.88 10.11
CA LYS A 144 24.06 29.44 9.80
C LYS A 144 25.41 28.90 9.31
N VAL A 145 26.10 29.63 8.43
CA VAL A 145 27.46 29.25 7.97
C VAL A 145 28.45 29.24 9.13
N ARG A 146 28.33 30.19 10.07
CA ARG A 146 29.18 30.26 11.27
C ARG A 146 28.94 29.09 12.23
N MET A 147 27.69 28.67 12.42
CA MET A 147 27.35 27.48 13.20
C MET A 147 27.86 26.18 12.55
N LEU A 148 27.77 26.07 11.22
CA LEU A 148 28.29 24.90 10.48
C LEU A 148 29.81 24.83 10.47
N LYS A 149 30.51 25.97 10.44
CA LYS A 149 31.97 26.02 10.52
C LYS A 149 32.50 25.75 11.93
N GLY A 150 31.79 26.17 12.98
CA GLY A 150 32.16 25.89 14.37
C GLY A 150 31.93 24.44 14.82
N SER A 151 31.22 23.64 14.03
CA SER A 151 30.94 22.21 14.29
C SER A 151 31.94 21.25 13.60
N SER A 152 32.92 21.78 12.86
CA SER A 152 33.92 20.99 12.12
C SER A 152 35.32 21.02 12.76
N ASP A 153 35.51 21.74 13.87
CA ASP A 153 36.79 21.86 14.60
C ASP A 153 36.76 21.14 15.99
N GLU A 154 35.80 20.23 16.22
CA GLU A 154 35.78 19.23 17.31
C GLU A 154 35.74 17.81 16.73
#